data_AF-J3CHM6-F1
#
_entry.id   AF-J3CHM6-F1
#
_cell.length_a   1.000
_cell.length_b   1.000
_cell.length_c   1.000
_cell.angle_alpha   90.00
_cell.angle_beta   90.00
_cell.angle_gamma   90.00
#
_symmetry.space_group_name_H-M   'P 1'
#
loop_
_entity.id
_entity.type
_entity.pdbx_description
1 polymer ?
#
loop_
_entity_poly.entity_id
_entity_poly.type
_entity_poly.pdbx_seq_one_letter_code
_entity_poly.pdbx_strand_id
1 'polypeptide(L)'
;MRAKKSPKKSPSLISPTGVIKLVTHTMMGAALGLGFGLALSLSNPSVANLLNHGGNQAVIVFVLTLVTTFAIGATLTGIVFILAEDKEF
;
A
#
# COMPACT_ATOMS: atom_id res chain seq x y z
N MET A 1 23.97 -1.27 -41.86
CA MET A 1 23.94 -1.22 -40.39
C MET A 1 22.67 -1.88 -39.89
N ARG A 2 22.75 -2.95 -39.09
CA ARG A 2 21.59 -3.70 -38.60
C ARG A 2 21.33 -3.25 -37.15
N ALA A 3 20.21 -2.56 -36.91
CA ALA A 3 19.83 -2.16 -35.56
C ALA A 3 19.60 -3.40 -34.70
N LYS A 4 20.45 -3.61 -33.68
CA LYS A 4 20.18 -4.61 -32.64
C LYS A 4 18.98 -4.11 -31.84
N LYS A 5 17.79 -4.69 -32.10
CA LYS A 5 16.66 -4.60 -31.17
C LYS A 5 17.15 -5.19 -29.85
N SER A 6 17.35 -4.35 -28.84
CA SER A 6 17.52 -4.83 -27.48
C SER A 6 16.29 -5.68 -27.13
N PRO A 7 16.46 -6.86 -26.49
CA PRO A 7 15.32 -7.60 -26.00
C PRO A 7 14.53 -6.65 -25.09
N LYS A 8 13.22 -6.49 -25.35
CA LYS A 8 12.33 -5.78 -24.43
C LYS A 8 12.45 -6.47 -23.08
N LYS A 9 13.21 -5.88 -22.15
CA LYS A 9 13.28 -6.29 -20.73
C LYS A 9 11.82 -6.34 -20.28
N SER A 10 11.36 -7.51 -19.85
CA SER A 10 10.02 -7.65 -19.26
C SER A 10 9.90 -6.61 -18.15
N PRO A 11 8.80 -5.84 -18.07
CA PRO A 11 8.63 -4.86 -16.99
C PRO A 11 8.85 -5.58 -15.65
N SER A 12 9.80 -5.13 -14.83
CA SER A 12 10.08 -5.80 -13.55
C SER A 12 8.84 -5.86 -12.66
N LEU A 13 7.93 -4.89 -12.80
CA LEU A 13 6.61 -4.85 -12.17
C LEU A 13 5.75 -6.09 -12.44
N ILE A 14 5.85 -6.69 -13.64
CA ILE A 14 5.11 -7.92 -13.99
C ILE A 14 5.93 -9.19 -13.78
N SER A 15 7.19 -9.06 -13.34
CA SER A 15 7.99 -10.21 -12.94
C SER A 15 7.45 -10.79 -11.62
N PRO A 16 7.63 -12.10 -11.36
CA PRO A 16 7.23 -12.69 -10.08
C PRO A 16 7.80 -11.95 -8.88
N THR A 17 9.06 -11.53 -8.95
CA THR A 17 9.73 -10.76 -7.89
C THR A 17 9.12 -9.38 -7.70
N GLY A 18 8.80 -8.66 -8.78
CA GLY A 18 8.15 -7.35 -8.71
C GLY A 18 6.74 -7.43 -8.14
N VAL A 19 5.97 -8.46 -8.54
CA VAL A 19 4.64 -8.73 -7.96
C VAL A 19 4.75 -9.02 -6.46
N ILE A 20 5.70 -9.85 -6.04
CA ILE A 20 5.92 -10.14 -4.61
C ILE A 20 6.30 -8.86 -3.86
N LYS A 21 7.26 -8.06 -4.37
CA LYS A 21 7.64 -6.78 -3.75
C LYS A 21 6.44 -5.84 -3.61
N LEU A 22 5.57 -5.79 -4.61
CA LEU A 22 4.38 -4.96 -4.60
C LEU A 22 3.36 -5.43 -3.57
N VAL A 23 3.06 -6.73 -3.54
CA VAL A 23 2.18 -7.33 -2.52
C VAL A 23 2.72 -7.10 -1.11
N THR A 24 4.04 -7.22 -0.90
CA THR A 24 4.67 -6.90 0.38
C THR A 24 4.43 -5.45 0.78
N HIS A 25 4.57 -4.49 -0.14
CA HIS A 25 4.28 -3.09 0.14
C HIS A 25 2.79 -2.86 0.45
N THR A 26 1.88 -3.48 -0.31
CA THR A 26 0.44 -3.41 -0.02
C THR A 26 0.11 -3.99 1.36
N MET A 27 0.67 -5.16 1.71
CA MET A 27 0.49 -5.78 3.04
C MET A 27 1.06 -4.91 4.16
N MET A 28 2.25 -4.33 3.97
CA MET A 28 2.85 -3.39 4.92
C MET A 28 1.93 -2.18 5.12
N GLY A 29 1.44 -1.57 4.04
CA GLY A 29 0.50 -0.46 4.11
C GLY A 29 -0.79 -0.84 4.84
N ALA A 30 -1.36 -2.00 4.54
CA ALA A 30 -2.56 -2.49 5.22
C ALA A 30 -2.33 -2.68 6.73
N ALA A 31 -1.20 -3.27 7.12
CA ALA A 31 -0.82 -3.45 8.52
C ALA A 31 -0.62 -2.11 9.23
N LEU A 32 0.04 -1.14 8.59
CA LEU A 32 0.19 0.21 9.12
C LEU A 32 -1.15 0.92 9.27
N GLY A 33 -2.07 0.77 8.31
CA GLY A 33 -3.41 1.34 8.40
C GLY A 33 -4.23 0.77 9.55
N LEU A 34 -4.16 -0.55 9.78
CA LEU A 34 -4.78 -1.21 10.95
C LEU A 34 -4.16 -0.72 12.26
N GLY A 35 -2.83 -0.72 12.35
CA GLY A 35 -2.10 -0.29 13.53
C GLY A 35 -2.37 1.18 13.87
N PHE A 36 -2.38 2.05 12.85
CA PHE A 36 -2.69 3.46 12.99
C PHE A 36 -4.15 3.68 13.43
N GLY A 37 -5.11 2.97 12.82
CA GLY A 37 -6.51 3.03 13.23
C GLY A 37 -6.73 2.61 14.68
N LEU A 38 -6.06 1.53 15.11
CA LEU A 38 -6.09 1.09 16.51
C LEU A 38 -5.47 2.14 17.44
N ALA A 39 -4.28 2.65 17.09
CA ALA A 39 -3.60 3.67 17.89
C ALA A 39 -4.44 4.94 18.04
N LEU A 40 -5.07 5.41 16.95
CA LEU A 40 -5.99 6.54 16.97
C LEU A 40 -7.20 6.30 17.88
N SER A 41 -7.81 5.11 17.78
CA SER A 41 -8.97 4.76 18.61
C SER A 41 -8.62 4.74 20.11
N LEU A 42 -7.44 4.22 20.47
CA LEU A 42 -6.99 4.16 21.87
C LEU A 42 -6.48 5.51 22.41
N SER A 43 -5.91 6.35 21.54
CA SER A 43 -5.22 7.57 21.96
C SER A 43 -6.09 8.83 21.86
N ASN A 44 -7.20 8.79 21.10
CA ASN A 44 -8.06 9.93 20.88
C ASN A 44 -9.52 9.64 21.31
N PRO A 45 -9.97 10.21 22.44
CA PRO A 45 -11.33 10.01 22.96
C PRO A 45 -12.44 10.44 21.98
N SER A 46 -12.20 11.45 21.14
CA SER A 46 -13.18 11.88 20.14
C SER A 46 -13.37 10.84 19.05
N VAL A 47 -12.30 10.18 18.62
CA VAL A 47 -12.36 9.06 17.65
C VAL A 47 -13.08 7.88 18.29
N ALA A 48 -12.72 7.49 19.51
CA ALA A 48 -13.40 6.41 20.23
C ALA A 48 -14.91 6.67 20.40
N ASN A 49 -15.27 7.90 20.79
CA ASN A 49 -16.67 8.29 20.90
C ASN A 49 -17.37 8.22 19.54
N LEU A 50 -16.78 8.73 18.46
CA LEU A 50 -17.38 8.65 17.13
C LEU A 50 -17.65 7.21 16.70
N LEU A 51 -16.70 6.29 16.93
CA LEU A 51 -16.86 4.88 16.60
C LEU A 51 -17.94 4.20 17.45
N ASN A 52 -18.00 4.50 18.74
CA ASN A 52 -19.03 3.97 19.64
C ASN A 52 -20.44 4.47 19.28
N HIS A 53 -20.59 5.76 18.95
CA HIS A 53 -21.88 6.32 18.56
C HIS A 53 -22.33 5.83 17.18
N GLY A 54 -21.39 5.69 16.23
CA GLY A 54 -21.69 5.24 14.87
C GLY A 54 -21.83 3.72 14.71
N GLY A 55 -21.50 2.95 15.74
CA GLY A 55 -21.63 1.50 15.76
C GLY A 55 -20.80 0.79 14.67
N ASN A 56 -21.23 -0.42 14.29
CA ASN A 56 -20.45 -1.29 13.40
C ASN A 56 -20.17 -0.66 12.02
N GLN A 57 -21.10 0.14 11.49
CA GLN A 57 -20.91 0.82 10.20
C GLN A 57 -19.76 1.84 10.26
N ALA A 58 -19.70 2.64 11.32
CA ALA A 58 -18.61 3.61 11.49
C ALA A 58 -17.25 2.92 11.66
N VAL A 59 -17.21 1.81 12.41
CA VAL A 59 -15.98 1.01 12.55
C VAL A 59 -15.53 0.43 11.21
N ILE A 60 -16.44 -0.16 10.43
CA ILE A 60 -16.13 -0.72 9.11
C ILE A 60 -15.60 0.37 8.18
N VAL A 61 -16.31 1.50 8.06
CA VAL A 61 -15.89 2.60 7.19
C VAL A 61 -14.54 3.16 7.63
N PHE A 62 -14.35 3.40 8.93
CA PHE A 62 -13.08 3.89 9.49
C PHE A 62 -11.91 2.96 9.18
N VAL A 63 -12.05 1.67 9.45
CA VAL A 63 -11.01 0.67 9.21
C VAL A 63 -10.73 0.54 7.72
N LEU A 64 -11.76 0.37 6.89
CA LEU A 64 -11.58 0.23 5.44
C LEU A 64 -10.91 1.46 4.84
N THR A 65 -11.36 2.66 5.20
CA THR A 65 -10.74 3.90 4.71
C THR A 65 -9.27 3.98 5.08
N LEU A 66 -8.91 3.79 6.37
CA LEU A 66 -7.51 3.86 6.78
C LEU A 66 -6.64 2.79 6.11
N VAL A 67 -7.08 1.54 6.15
CA VAL A 67 -6.34 0.42 5.56
C VAL A 67 -6.14 0.62 4.07
N THR A 68 -7.19 1.01 3.34
CA THR A 68 -7.10 1.26 1.89
C THR A 68 -6.19 2.45 1.59
N THR A 69 -6.29 3.57 2.30
CA THR A 69 -5.43 4.73 2.06
C THR A 69 -3.95 4.39 2.28
N PHE A 70 -3.61 3.74 3.38
CA PHE A 70 -2.23 3.33 3.64
C PHE A 70 -1.74 2.27 2.65
N ALA A 71 -2.58 1.30 2.30
CA ALA A 71 -2.25 0.28 1.30
C ALA A 71 -1.97 0.91 -0.08
N ILE A 72 -2.79 1.87 -0.53
CA ILE A 72 -2.56 2.60 -1.79
C ILE A 72 -1.24 3.35 -1.71
N GLY A 73 -1.00 4.13 -0.64
CA GLY A 73 0.23 4.88 -0.46
C GLY A 73 1.48 4.00 -0.50
N ALA A 74 1.48 2.90 0.26
CA ALA A 74 2.60 1.96 0.29
C ALA A 74 2.79 1.25 -1.07
N THR A 75 1.70 0.88 -1.75
CA THR A 75 1.75 0.27 -3.09
C THR A 75 2.38 1.23 -4.11
N LEU A 76 1.96 2.51 -4.12
CA LEU A 76 2.56 3.53 -4.99
C LEU A 76 4.05 3.72 -4.71
N THR A 77 4.45 3.75 -3.43
CA THR A 77 5.86 3.77 -3.02
C THR A 77 6.61 2.55 -3.53
N GLY A 78 6.03 1.35 -3.42
CA GLY A 78 6.60 0.12 -3.95
C GLY A 78 6.80 0.16 -5.47
N ILE A 79 5.83 0.71 -6.22
CA ILE A 79 5.94 0.92 -7.67
C ILE A 79 7.10 1.85 -7.99
N VAL A 80 7.21 2.98 -7.28
CA VAL A 80 8.30 3.95 -7.49
C VAL A 80 9.66 3.30 -7.23
N PHE A 81 9.82 2.51 -6.16
CA PHE A 81 11.07 1.80 -5.89
C PHE A 81 11.42 0.80 -6.99
N ILE A 82 10.47 -0.02 -7.43
CA ILE A 82 10.70 -0.99 -8.51
C ILE A 82 11.13 -0.29 -9.81
N LEU A 83 10.46 0.82 -10.17
CA LEU A 83 10.80 1.60 -11.36
C LEU A 83 12.14 2.32 -11.24
N ALA A 84 12.56 2.71 -10.04
CA ALA A 84 13.87 3.30 -9.79
C ALA A 84 14.98 2.25 -9.90
N GLU A 85 14.80 1.08 -9.29
CA GLU A 85 15.73 -0.06 -9.41
C GLU A 85 15.94 -0.49 -10.86
N ASP A 86 14.89 -0.43 -11.70
CA ASP A 86 14.97 -0.76 -13.13
C ASP A 86 15.81 0.20 -13.97
N LYS A 87 15.92 1.46 -13.53
CA LYS A 87 16.64 2.53 -14.25
C LYS A 87 18.13 2.59 -13.90
N GLU A 88 18.54 1.99 -12.79
CA GLU A 88 19.92 1.99 -12.29
C GLU A 88 20.82 0.93 -13.00
N PHE A 89 20.34 0.26 -14.05
CA PHE A 89 21.09 -0.75 -14.83
C PHE A 89 20.93 -0.62 -16.36
#